data_AF-A0A930L4M6-F1
#
_entry.id   AF-A0A930L4M6-F1
#
_cell.length_a   1.000
_cell.length_b   1.000
_cell.length_c   1.000
_cell.angle_alpha   90.00
_cell.angle_beta   90.00
_cell.angle_gamma   90.00
#
_symmetry.space_group_name_H-M   'P 1'
#
loop_
_entity.id
_entity.type
_entity.pdbx_description
1 polymer ?
#
loop_
_entity_poly.entity_id
_entity_poly.type
_entity_poly.pdbx_seq_one_letter_code
_entity_poly.pdbx_strand_id
1 'polypeptide(L)'
;MTNSLQDLIDASIFISTEYQARLAELVGTSEWNVDFTSQSLDFETTPPLSLKPHLLGTESENRGTWIWSWQQLGYFPDSVVSAAIQARETGERDGLAELTTDELPLSESLARRLTLATKTVSGLYAHYPLPAGAGVRAWTLLEGAELTLEAPTYKGIGRVIAKTLQSEEVHNQVLAVDSYAQQRGFHIAWDTEATAVLTATDGALRLWFDEGRISGIEQAEPQVGPEILEQCAAAAAQRRESLAALRTEIERVAAAEAAAQNAQREQEAAERAAARAEAEAERAVEIAEHAPVAETEVPGVESTENLYPADEAPFDQEPAEHAEPGLVTVETLPGEYEAEETEQARVYTDESIGAEQPEYETVEASAEYAEEPVAAEPVAEQPAEAEHYEEHAEYEEQHVEPIRNAGAAPDLQAEHEEAARREQEETARREAEQPKKKGFFSRFFGL
;
A
#
# COMPACT_ATOMS: atom_id res chain seq x y z
N MET A 1 8.70 0.77 31.18
CA MET A 1 7.78 1.43 30.24
C MET A 1 7.50 0.41 29.17
N THR A 2 6.24 0.00 29.00
CA THR A 2 5.82 -0.82 27.86
C THR A 2 5.75 0.12 26.67
N ASN A 3 6.66 -0.03 25.69
CA ASN A 3 6.62 0.76 24.47
C ASN A 3 5.36 0.36 23.71
N SER A 4 4.44 1.28 23.45
CA SER A 4 3.37 1.06 22.48
C SER A 4 3.91 1.20 21.04
N LEU A 5 3.16 0.74 20.04
CA LEU A 5 3.49 1.02 18.64
C LEU A 5 3.58 2.54 18.39
N GLN A 6 2.68 3.32 19.00
CA GLN A 6 2.66 4.78 18.86
C GLN A 6 3.92 5.42 19.45
N ASP A 7 4.44 4.92 20.57
CA ASP A 7 5.70 5.41 21.14
C ASP A 7 6.88 5.19 20.18
N LEU A 8 6.92 4.05 19.46
CA LEU A 8 7.93 3.78 18.45
C LEU A 8 7.78 4.72 17.24
N ILE A 9 6.55 5.06 16.85
CA ILE A 9 6.28 6.00 15.76
C ILE A 9 6.76 7.40 16.15
N ASP A 10 6.31 7.91 17.29
CA ASP A 10 6.65 9.23 17.79
C ASP A 10 8.17 9.37 17.98
N ALA A 11 8.83 8.31 18.48
CA ALA A 11 10.28 8.31 18.69
C ALA A 11 11.10 8.45 17.39
N SER A 12 10.57 8.15 16.21
CA SER A 12 11.30 8.31 14.95
C SER A 12 10.76 9.42 14.05
N ILE A 13 9.65 10.08 14.39
CA ILE A 13 8.93 10.92 13.42
C ILE A 13 9.80 12.08 12.91
N PHE A 14 10.52 12.80 13.78
CA PHE A 14 11.37 13.91 13.37
C PHE A 14 12.63 13.46 12.61
N ILE A 15 13.34 12.44 13.10
CA ILE A 15 14.52 11.92 12.38
C ILE A 15 14.11 11.36 11.00
N SER A 16 12.95 10.72 10.92
CA SER A 16 12.34 10.24 9.68
C SER A 16 12.09 11.40 8.74
N THR A 17 11.46 12.49 9.20
CA THR A 17 11.24 13.69 8.36
C THR A 17 12.55 14.27 7.81
N GLU A 18 13.60 14.35 8.62
CA GLU A 18 14.90 14.87 8.18
C GLU A 18 15.56 13.95 7.14
N TYR A 19 15.57 12.63 7.37
CA TYR A 19 16.10 11.66 6.42
C TYR A 19 15.27 11.58 5.12
N GLN A 20 13.95 11.78 5.20
CA GLN A 20 13.10 11.85 4.02
C GLN A 20 13.37 13.10 3.19
N ALA A 21 13.63 14.26 3.84
CA ALA A 21 14.06 15.46 3.13
C ALA A 21 15.41 15.22 2.43
N ARG A 22 16.37 14.59 3.11
CA ARG A 22 17.66 14.22 2.52
C ARG A 22 17.51 13.26 1.34
N LEU A 23 16.70 12.23 1.47
CA LEU A 23 16.44 11.30 0.37
C LEU A 23 15.81 12.03 -0.83
N ALA A 24 14.81 12.88 -0.59
CA ALA A 24 14.16 13.66 -1.64
C ALA A 24 15.13 14.62 -2.35
N GLU A 25 16.08 15.23 -1.63
CA GLU A 25 17.15 16.05 -2.24
C GLU A 25 18.08 15.23 -3.14
N LEU A 26 18.34 13.97 -2.78
CA LEU A 26 19.23 13.09 -3.54
C LEU A 26 18.57 12.52 -4.79
N VAL A 27 17.32 12.05 -4.67
CA VAL A 27 16.66 11.28 -5.74
C VAL A 27 15.60 12.07 -6.50
N GLY A 28 15.01 13.11 -5.90
CA GLY A 28 13.92 13.86 -6.53
C GLY A 28 12.84 12.95 -7.11
N THR A 29 12.63 13.07 -8.43
CA THR A 29 11.72 12.23 -9.22
C THR A 29 12.46 11.26 -10.15
N SER A 30 13.70 10.90 -9.83
CA SER A 30 14.49 9.97 -10.64
C SER A 30 13.83 8.61 -10.75
N GLU A 31 13.97 8.00 -11.92
CA GLU A 31 13.65 6.60 -12.15
C GLU A 31 14.51 5.70 -11.26
N TRP A 32 13.99 4.52 -10.95
CA TRP A 32 14.66 3.57 -10.07
C TRP A 32 14.59 2.13 -10.58
N ASN A 33 15.56 1.34 -10.16
CA ASN A 33 15.59 -0.09 -10.35
C ASN A 33 16.02 -0.80 -9.07
N VAL A 34 15.29 -1.85 -8.69
CA VAL A 34 15.60 -2.64 -7.49
C VAL A 34 16.01 -4.05 -7.89
N ASP A 35 17.05 -4.55 -7.25
CA ASP A 35 17.44 -5.96 -7.24
C ASP A 35 17.71 -6.39 -5.79
N PHE A 36 16.75 -7.11 -5.21
CA PHE A 36 16.91 -7.65 -3.85
C PHE A 36 17.96 -8.76 -3.78
N THR A 37 18.31 -9.42 -4.87
CA THR A 37 19.34 -10.48 -4.88
C THR A 37 20.71 -9.91 -4.57
N SER A 38 21.04 -8.78 -5.21
CA SER A 38 22.27 -8.03 -4.94
C SER A 38 22.12 -6.98 -3.84
N GLN A 39 20.93 -6.85 -3.26
CA GLN A 39 20.56 -5.80 -2.31
C GLN A 39 20.92 -4.40 -2.81
N SER A 40 20.45 -4.07 -4.01
CA SER A 40 20.66 -2.79 -4.67
C SER A 40 19.34 -2.10 -5.03
N LEU A 41 19.21 -0.82 -4.71
CA LEU A 41 18.20 0.09 -5.22
C LEU A 41 18.93 1.25 -5.88
N ASP A 42 18.95 1.23 -7.21
CA ASP A 42 19.65 2.18 -8.06
C ASP A 42 18.69 3.27 -8.53
N PHE A 43 19.10 4.52 -8.38
CA PHE A 43 18.38 5.69 -8.87
C PHE A 43 19.14 6.33 -10.05
N GLU A 44 18.40 6.72 -11.08
CA GLU A 44 18.93 7.43 -12.25
C GLU A 44 19.20 8.90 -11.91
N THR A 45 20.24 9.13 -11.12
CA THR A 45 20.74 10.46 -10.70
C THR A 45 22.08 10.78 -11.35
N THR A 46 22.52 12.03 -11.25
CA THR A 46 23.88 12.45 -11.66
C THR A 46 24.59 13.14 -10.49
N PRO A 47 25.61 12.52 -9.85
CA PRO A 47 26.14 11.17 -10.13
C PRO A 47 25.12 10.06 -9.80
N PRO A 48 25.27 8.84 -10.36
CA PRO A 48 24.40 7.70 -10.04
C PRO A 48 24.42 7.38 -8.54
N LEU A 49 23.26 7.05 -7.99
CA LEU A 49 23.08 6.72 -6.58
C LEU A 49 22.58 5.28 -6.45
N SER A 50 23.24 4.49 -5.62
CA SER A 50 22.84 3.14 -5.28
C SER A 50 22.75 3.02 -3.76
N LEU A 51 21.61 2.55 -3.26
CA LEU A 51 21.33 2.36 -1.83
C LEU A 51 20.99 0.89 -1.57
N LYS A 52 21.20 0.42 -0.34
CA LYS A 52 20.83 -0.93 0.07
C LYS A 52 19.38 -0.95 0.59
N PRO A 53 18.45 -1.64 -0.08
CA PRO A 53 17.09 -1.76 0.40
C PRO A 53 16.96 -2.89 1.45
N HIS A 54 16.14 -2.63 2.45
CA HIS A 54 15.67 -3.59 3.46
C HIS A 54 14.14 -3.68 3.33
N LEU A 55 13.63 -4.82 2.86
CA LEU A 55 12.21 -5.04 2.61
C LEU A 55 11.48 -5.29 3.93
N LEU A 56 10.53 -4.43 4.27
CA LEU A 56 9.67 -4.61 5.45
C LEU A 56 8.49 -5.53 5.14
N GLY A 57 7.79 -5.25 4.05
CA GLY A 57 6.57 -5.98 3.72
C GLY A 57 5.87 -5.35 2.52
N THR A 58 4.71 -5.89 2.20
CA THR A 58 3.86 -5.42 1.11
C THR A 58 2.49 -5.01 1.59
N GLU A 59 2.06 -3.86 1.10
CA GLU A 59 0.70 -3.36 1.19
C GLU A 59 -0.02 -3.73 -0.11
N SER A 60 -1.18 -4.40 -0.02
CA SER A 60 -2.03 -4.73 -1.15
C SER A 60 -3.41 -4.10 -0.97
N GLU A 61 -3.71 -3.06 -1.74
CA GLU A 61 -5.01 -2.39 -1.71
C GLU A 61 -6.13 -3.34 -2.17
N ASN A 62 -5.85 -4.15 -3.20
CA ASN A 62 -6.80 -5.12 -3.74
C ASN A 62 -7.16 -6.23 -2.75
N ARG A 63 -6.18 -6.70 -1.96
CA ARG A 63 -6.44 -7.73 -0.93
C ARG A 63 -6.87 -7.13 0.40
N GLY A 64 -6.67 -5.82 0.61
CA GLY A 64 -6.93 -5.15 1.86
C GLY A 64 -5.99 -5.59 2.99
N THR A 65 -4.77 -6.04 2.67
CA THR A 65 -3.85 -6.62 3.66
C THR A 65 -2.42 -6.07 3.56
N TRP A 66 -1.77 -5.96 4.73
CA TRP A 66 -0.32 -5.82 4.87
C TRP A 66 0.27 -7.19 5.21
N ILE A 67 1.34 -7.57 4.51
CA ILE A 67 2.07 -8.82 4.77
C ILE A 67 3.53 -8.48 5.02
N TRP A 68 4.07 -8.94 6.15
CA TRP A 68 5.47 -8.76 6.48
C TRP A 68 6.38 -9.67 5.66
N SER A 69 7.58 -9.19 5.33
CA SER A 69 8.56 -9.93 4.52
C SER A 69 9.11 -11.17 5.20
N TRP A 70 8.97 -11.29 6.53
CA TRP A 70 9.34 -12.50 7.28
C TRP A 70 8.31 -13.63 7.20
N GLN A 71 7.09 -13.38 6.72
CA GLN A 71 6.05 -14.42 6.63
C GLN A 71 6.55 -15.61 5.78
N GLN A 72 7.32 -15.32 4.73
CA GLN A 72 7.90 -16.32 3.85
C GLN A 72 9.41 -16.08 3.69
N LEU A 73 10.20 -16.71 4.55
CA LEU A 73 11.66 -16.62 4.49
C LEU A 73 12.25 -17.57 3.44
N GLY A 74 13.46 -17.26 2.99
CA GLY A 74 14.21 -18.03 1.99
C GLY A 74 13.97 -17.59 0.55
N TYR A 75 13.08 -16.62 0.30
CA TYR A 75 12.86 -16.04 -1.03
C TYR A 75 13.78 -14.85 -1.32
N PHE A 76 14.09 -14.06 -0.30
CA PHE A 76 15.03 -12.93 -0.36
C PHE A 76 16.26 -13.23 0.48
N PRO A 77 17.41 -12.60 0.17
CA PRO A 77 18.58 -12.67 1.05
C PRO A 77 18.24 -12.24 2.48
N ASP A 78 18.87 -12.88 3.46
CA ASP A 78 18.63 -12.61 4.88
C ASP A 78 18.88 -11.14 5.26
N SER A 79 19.87 -10.51 4.62
CA SER A 79 20.17 -9.10 4.78
C SER A 79 19.03 -8.18 4.35
N VAL A 80 18.24 -8.57 3.34
CA VAL A 80 17.10 -7.79 2.84
C VAL A 80 15.94 -7.78 3.83
N VAL A 81 15.69 -8.90 4.51
CA VAL A 81 14.56 -9.05 5.45
C VAL A 81 14.93 -8.76 6.90
N SER A 82 16.22 -8.55 7.18
CA SER A 82 16.78 -8.36 8.52
C SER A 82 16.09 -7.25 9.34
N ALA A 83 15.80 -6.09 8.72
CA ALA A 83 15.11 -4.99 9.40
C ALA A 83 13.67 -5.35 9.83
N ALA A 84 12.99 -6.16 9.03
CA ALA A 84 11.65 -6.64 9.35
C ALA A 84 11.73 -7.62 10.54
N ILE A 85 12.61 -8.62 10.49
CA ILE A 85 12.79 -9.57 11.59
C ILE A 85 13.20 -8.86 12.89
N GLN A 86 14.03 -7.81 12.80
CA GLN A 86 14.38 -6.98 13.96
C GLN A 86 13.16 -6.27 14.57
N ALA A 87 12.19 -5.85 13.74
CA ALA A 87 10.90 -5.34 14.21
C ALA A 87 10.10 -6.44 14.90
N ARG A 88 10.07 -7.65 14.34
CA ARG A 88 9.40 -8.83 14.93
C ARG A 88 9.95 -9.19 16.30
N GLU A 89 11.27 -9.33 16.44
CA GLU A 89 11.89 -9.63 17.74
C GLU A 89 11.64 -8.53 18.78
N THR A 90 11.61 -7.26 18.35
CA THR A 90 11.23 -6.16 19.23
C THR A 90 9.76 -6.25 19.62
N GLY A 91 8.87 -6.59 18.68
CA GLY A 91 7.47 -6.81 18.94
C GLY A 91 7.21 -7.95 19.92
N GLU A 92 7.93 -9.06 19.79
CA GLU A 92 7.83 -10.20 20.71
C GLU A 92 8.30 -9.81 22.12
N ARG A 93 9.41 -9.07 22.21
CA ARG A 93 9.96 -8.59 23.49
C ARG A 93 9.02 -7.60 24.19
N ASP A 94 8.39 -6.70 23.44
CA ASP A 94 7.57 -5.62 23.98
C ASP A 94 6.05 -5.92 23.99
N GLY A 95 5.64 -7.06 23.41
CA GLY A 95 4.23 -7.49 23.34
C GLY A 95 3.39 -6.72 22.31
N LEU A 96 3.99 -6.32 21.18
CA LEU A 96 3.36 -5.53 20.12
C LEU A 96 2.84 -6.41 18.98
N ALA A 97 1.53 -6.69 19.00
CA ALA A 97 0.90 -7.57 18.01
C ALA A 97 1.08 -7.09 16.56
N GLU A 98 1.12 -5.77 16.33
CA GLU A 98 1.30 -5.18 15.00
C GLU A 98 2.67 -5.49 14.39
N LEU A 99 3.67 -5.80 15.22
CA LEU A 99 5.01 -6.17 14.78
C LEU A 99 5.23 -7.69 14.78
N THR A 100 4.31 -8.49 15.33
CA THR A 100 4.45 -9.95 15.41
C THR A 100 3.43 -10.72 14.58
N THR A 101 2.36 -10.07 14.12
CA THR A 101 1.32 -10.70 13.30
C THR A 101 1.76 -10.69 11.84
N ASP A 102 1.88 -11.86 11.23
CA ASP A 102 2.38 -12.03 9.85
C ASP A 102 1.61 -11.21 8.81
N GLU A 103 0.28 -11.17 8.97
CA GLU A 103 -0.66 -10.50 8.07
C GLU A 103 -1.64 -9.66 8.88
N LEU A 104 -1.81 -8.41 8.46
CA LEU A 104 -2.67 -7.43 9.11
C LEU A 104 -3.71 -6.91 8.12
N PRO A 105 -4.97 -6.69 8.54
CA PRO A 105 -5.93 -5.97 7.71
C PRO A 105 -5.43 -4.53 7.51
N LEU A 106 -5.51 -4.02 6.29
CA LEU A 106 -5.14 -2.64 6.01
C LEU A 106 -6.05 -1.68 6.77
N SER A 107 -5.40 -0.70 7.38
CA SER A 107 -6.04 0.50 7.90
C SER A 107 -5.38 1.70 7.25
N GLU A 108 -5.98 2.88 7.43
CA GLU A 108 -5.36 4.14 7.04
C GLU A 108 -3.92 4.22 7.55
N SER A 109 -3.00 4.55 6.64
CA SER A 109 -1.57 4.73 6.88
C SER A 109 -0.83 3.55 7.55
N LEU A 110 -1.41 2.34 7.62
CA LEU A 110 -0.83 1.21 8.35
C LEU A 110 0.62 0.95 7.94
N ALA A 111 0.89 0.80 6.64
CA ALA A 111 2.22 0.51 6.13
C ALA A 111 3.24 1.60 6.53
N ARG A 112 2.82 2.87 6.54
CA ARG A 112 3.65 3.99 6.99
C ARG A 112 3.91 3.96 8.50
N ARG A 113 2.90 3.65 9.31
CA ARG A 113 3.03 3.50 10.77
C ARG A 113 3.99 2.38 11.14
N LEU A 114 3.85 1.20 10.52
CA LEU A 114 4.77 0.07 10.71
C LEU A 114 6.19 0.41 10.25
N THR A 115 6.32 1.16 9.15
CA THR A 115 7.61 1.64 8.66
C THR A 115 8.27 2.56 9.69
N LEU A 116 7.57 3.58 10.20
CA LEU A 116 8.08 4.51 11.23
C LEU A 116 8.49 3.76 12.51
N ALA A 117 7.65 2.87 13.02
CA ALA A 117 8.00 2.04 14.17
C ALA A 117 9.29 1.23 13.93
N THR A 118 9.43 0.67 12.72
CA THR A 118 10.63 -0.10 12.34
C THR A 118 11.89 0.77 12.28
N LYS A 119 11.78 2.07 11.94
CA LYS A 119 12.94 2.99 11.97
C LYS A 119 13.53 3.15 13.37
N THR A 120 12.68 3.22 14.39
CA THR A 120 13.11 3.35 15.79
C THR A 120 13.95 2.16 16.25
N VAL A 121 13.60 0.96 15.80
CA VAL A 121 14.23 -0.30 16.26
C VAL A 121 15.39 -0.74 15.37
N SER A 122 15.41 -0.36 14.09
CA SER A 122 16.47 -0.75 13.14
C SER A 122 17.58 0.31 13.00
N GLY A 123 17.28 1.57 13.31
CA GLY A 123 18.19 2.69 13.07
C GLY A 123 18.34 3.09 11.60
N LEU A 124 17.50 2.53 10.72
CA LEU A 124 17.41 2.90 9.30
C LEU A 124 16.31 3.95 9.13
N TYR A 125 16.70 5.20 8.91
CA TYR A 125 15.74 6.32 9.00
C TYR A 125 15.15 6.77 7.65
N ALA A 126 15.73 6.33 6.54
CA ALA A 126 15.16 6.54 5.21
C ALA A 126 14.29 5.35 4.79
N HIS A 127 13.20 5.63 4.10
CA HIS A 127 12.34 4.63 3.48
C HIS A 127 11.97 5.08 2.06
N TYR A 128 11.67 4.13 1.19
CA TYR A 128 11.16 4.38 -0.15
C TYR A 128 10.16 3.27 -0.51
N PRO A 129 8.88 3.61 -0.72
CA PRO A 129 7.89 2.65 -1.21
C PRO A 129 8.12 2.35 -2.70
N LEU A 130 8.03 1.08 -3.07
CA LEU A 130 8.27 0.57 -4.43
C LEU A 130 6.95 0.00 -4.98
N PRO A 131 6.24 0.74 -5.85
CA PRO A 131 5.09 0.22 -6.57
C PRO A 131 5.44 -1.05 -7.35
N ALA A 132 4.70 -2.13 -7.10
CA ALA A 132 4.89 -3.45 -7.71
C ALA A 132 3.89 -3.73 -8.85
N GLY A 133 2.93 -2.82 -9.05
CA GLY A 133 1.79 -2.99 -9.95
C GLY A 133 0.60 -3.68 -9.28
N ALA A 134 -0.57 -3.62 -9.93
CA ALA A 134 -1.81 -4.29 -9.50
C ALA A 134 -2.18 -3.99 -8.02
N GLY A 135 -2.04 -2.72 -7.61
CA GLY A 135 -2.40 -2.26 -6.26
C GLY A 135 -1.49 -2.78 -5.14
N VAL A 136 -0.30 -3.32 -5.47
CA VAL A 136 0.69 -3.74 -4.48
C VAL A 136 1.85 -2.76 -4.42
N ARG A 137 2.28 -2.46 -3.20
CA ARG A 137 3.42 -1.59 -2.89
C ARG A 137 4.34 -2.29 -1.88
N ALA A 138 5.61 -2.48 -2.24
CA ALA A 138 6.62 -2.98 -1.33
C ALA A 138 7.24 -1.82 -0.56
N TRP A 139 7.27 -1.92 0.77
CA TRP A 139 7.82 -0.87 1.63
C TRP A 139 9.23 -1.24 2.06
N THR A 140 10.19 -0.34 1.79
CA THR A 140 11.61 -0.59 2.07
C THR A 140 12.23 0.50 2.95
N LEU A 141 13.11 0.11 3.86
CA LEU A 141 14.06 1.02 4.50
C LEU A 141 15.36 1.05 3.69
N LEU A 142 16.04 2.20 3.67
CA LEU A 142 17.23 2.41 2.86
C LEU A 142 18.47 2.65 3.74
N GLU A 143 19.57 2.02 3.34
CA GLU A 143 20.89 2.18 3.95
C GLU A 143 21.91 2.61 2.90
N GLY A 144 22.73 3.62 3.23
CA GLY A 144 23.80 4.11 2.35
C GLY A 144 24.52 5.29 2.99
N ALA A 145 25.79 5.49 2.63
CA ALA A 145 26.62 6.54 3.21
C ALA A 145 26.14 7.95 2.80
N GLU A 146 25.53 8.04 1.62
CA GLU A 146 25.01 9.25 0.98
C GLU A 146 23.82 9.86 1.76
N LEU A 147 23.11 9.02 2.52
CA LEU A 147 22.02 9.40 3.41
C LEU A 147 22.52 10.00 4.74
N THR A 148 23.84 9.97 5.01
CA THR A 148 24.40 10.56 6.22
C THR A 148 24.12 12.05 6.25
N LEU A 149 23.50 12.51 7.33
CA LEU A 149 23.19 13.92 7.54
C LEU A 149 24.44 14.67 8.03
N GLU A 150 24.56 15.94 7.64
CA GLU A 150 25.59 16.84 8.16
C GLU A 150 25.39 17.11 9.67
N ALA A 151 26.29 17.86 10.31
CA ALA A 151 26.11 18.25 11.71
C ALA A 151 24.76 18.99 11.91
N PRO A 152 24.01 18.70 12.99
CA PRO A 152 22.72 19.33 13.19
C PRO A 152 22.90 20.83 13.42
N THR A 153 22.04 21.63 12.80
CA THR A 153 21.97 23.08 12.99
C THR A 153 20.70 23.45 13.73
N TYR A 154 20.72 24.50 14.56
CA TYR A 154 19.53 24.90 15.31
C TYR A 154 18.37 25.28 14.36
N LYS A 155 18.65 25.95 13.24
CA LYS A 155 17.64 26.25 12.21
C LYS A 155 17.11 24.99 11.53
N GLY A 156 17.98 24.02 11.25
CA GLY A 156 17.60 22.74 10.66
C GLY A 156 16.63 21.98 11.57
N ILE A 157 16.97 21.87 12.85
CA ILE A 157 16.13 21.24 13.88
C ILE A 157 14.75 21.92 13.94
N GLY A 158 14.72 23.24 14.09
CA GLY A 158 13.45 23.98 14.17
C GLY A 158 12.59 23.82 12.92
N ARG A 159 13.20 23.80 11.73
CA ARG A 159 12.51 23.55 10.45
C ARG A 159 11.92 22.14 10.38
N VAL A 160 12.67 21.12 10.82
CA VAL A 160 12.18 19.73 10.85
C VAL A 160 10.97 19.63 11.78
N ILE A 161 11.09 20.13 13.01
CA ILE A 161 9.99 20.10 13.99
C ILE A 161 8.75 20.82 13.43
N ALA A 162 8.89 22.06 12.97
CA ALA A 162 7.77 22.83 12.44
C ALA A 162 7.12 22.15 11.23
N LYS A 163 7.93 21.60 10.30
CA LYS A 163 7.42 20.90 9.12
C LYS A 163 6.65 19.63 9.52
N THR A 164 7.21 18.82 10.40
CA THR A 164 6.57 17.57 10.85
C THR A 164 5.24 17.86 11.54
N LEU A 165 5.18 18.86 12.43
CA LEU A 165 3.92 19.22 13.12
C LEU A 165 2.83 19.77 12.19
N GLN A 166 3.20 20.25 10.99
CA GLN A 166 2.23 20.72 9.99
C GLN A 166 1.64 19.58 9.16
N SER A 167 2.36 18.46 9.01
CA SER A 167 1.97 17.38 8.09
C SER A 167 1.67 16.05 8.78
N GLU A 168 2.03 15.89 10.05
CA GLU A 168 1.92 14.63 10.79
C GLU A 168 1.25 14.84 12.14
N GLU A 169 0.44 13.87 12.56
CA GLU A 169 -0.06 13.80 13.92
C GLU A 169 0.96 13.13 14.84
N VAL A 170 1.61 13.94 15.69
CA VAL A 170 2.55 13.46 16.70
C VAL A 170 1.83 13.36 18.04
N HIS A 171 1.68 12.16 18.57
CA HIS A 171 0.88 11.91 19.78
C HIS A 171 1.63 12.33 21.04
N ASN A 172 2.89 11.90 21.17
CA ASN A 172 3.77 12.24 22.27
C ASN A 172 4.95 13.11 21.78
N GLN A 173 4.74 14.42 21.75
CA GLN A 173 5.74 15.36 21.21
C GLN A 173 6.97 15.49 22.11
N VAL A 174 6.82 15.29 23.42
CA VAL A 174 7.95 15.25 24.38
C VAL A 174 8.88 14.10 24.03
N LEU A 175 8.34 12.88 23.91
CA LEU A 175 9.10 11.70 23.49
C LEU A 175 9.75 11.89 22.12
N ALA A 176 9.02 12.47 21.17
CA ALA A 176 9.52 12.70 19.82
C ALA A 176 10.74 13.64 19.83
N VAL A 177 10.70 14.73 20.59
CA VAL A 177 11.82 15.68 20.71
C VAL A 177 13.03 15.05 21.43
N ASP A 178 12.81 14.33 22.54
CA ASP A 178 13.88 13.63 23.26
C ASP A 178 14.56 12.59 22.37
N SER A 179 13.76 11.79 21.66
CA SER A 179 14.26 10.75 20.76
C SER A 179 15.03 11.37 19.59
N TYR A 180 14.54 12.47 19.03
CA TYR A 180 15.23 13.17 17.96
C TYR A 180 16.60 13.70 18.41
N ALA A 181 16.70 14.28 19.60
CA ALA A 181 17.98 14.72 20.16
C ALA A 181 18.99 13.57 20.28
N GLN A 182 18.55 12.43 20.82
CA GLN A 182 19.38 11.24 20.99
C GLN A 182 19.79 10.61 19.65
N GLN A 183 18.89 10.54 18.68
CA GLN A 183 19.15 9.94 17.37
C GLN A 183 20.03 10.83 16.50
N ARG A 184 19.86 12.14 16.59
CA ARG A 184 20.56 13.13 15.77
C ARG A 184 21.89 13.58 16.36
N GLY A 185 22.05 13.46 17.68
CA GLY A 185 23.30 13.76 18.38
C GLY A 185 23.47 15.23 18.77
N PHE A 186 22.38 15.90 19.15
CA PHE A 186 22.42 17.23 19.75
C PHE A 186 21.94 17.18 21.21
N HIS A 187 22.26 18.20 22.00
CA HIS A 187 21.92 18.22 23.41
C HIS A 187 20.51 18.76 23.64
N ILE A 188 19.79 18.17 24.59
CA ILE A 188 18.53 18.69 25.12
C ILE A 188 18.61 18.82 26.63
N ALA A 189 18.12 19.94 27.15
CA ALA A 189 17.92 20.14 28.58
C ALA A 189 16.50 20.64 28.86
N TRP A 190 15.86 20.01 29.82
CA TRP A 190 14.54 20.37 30.33
C TRP A 190 14.71 21.26 31.56
N ASP A 191 14.12 22.45 31.55
CA ASP A 191 14.08 23.34 32.72
C ASP A 191 12.87 22.98 33.61
N THR A 192 11.73 22.74 32.96
CA THR A 192 10.51 22.20 33.54
C THR A 192 9.85 21.27 32.53
N GLU A 193 8.73 20.62 32.88
CA GLU A 193 7.92 19.87 31.91
C GLU A 193 7.36 20.75 30.77
N ALA A 194 7.36 22.08 30.95
CA ALA A 194 6.81 23.03 29.98
C ALA A 194 7.87 23.68 29.07
N THR A 195 9.17 23.43 29.26
CA THR A 195 10.21 24.12 28.47
C THR A 195 11.48 23.27 28.31
N ALA A 196 11.92 23.13 27.06
CA ALA A 196 13.17 22.48 26.70
C ALA A 196 14.09 23.41 25.90
N VAL A 197 15.39 23.29 26.08
CA VAL A 197 16.41 23.97 25.27
C VAL A 197 17.25 22.94 24.52
N LEU A 198 17.22 23.04 23.20
CA LEU A 198 17.95 22.20 22.25
C LEU A 198 19.23 22.95 21.84
N THR A 199 20.40 22.41 22.16
CA THR A 199 21.68 23.03 21.81
C THR A 199 22.36 22.24 20.68
N ALA A 200 22.66 22.93 19.58
CA ALA A 200 23.39 22.44 18.41
C ALA A 200 24.75 23.14 18.30
N THR A 201 25.56 22.76 17.31
CA THR A 201 26.93 23.30 17.16
C THR A 201 26.98 24.78 16.75
N ASP A 202 25.89 25.30 16.18
CA ASP A 202 25.79 26.66 15.63
C ASP A 202 24.81 27.57 16.39
N GLY A 203 24.18 27.08 17.46
CA GLY A 203 23.20 27.83 18.25
C GLY A 203 22.27 26.94 19.05
N ALA A 204 21.20 27.53 19.58
CA ALA A 204 20.20 26.80 20.35
C ALA A 204 18.77 27.26 20.04
N LEU A 205 17.81 26.39 20.32
CA LEU A 205 16.37 26.65 20.28
C LEU A 205 15.77 26.41 21.65
N ARG A 206 14.79 27.23 22.03
CA ARG A 206 13.88 26.94 23.13
C ARG A 206 12.53 26.50 22.56
N LEU A 207 12.01 25.42 23.11
CA LEU A 207 10.66 24.94 22.89
C LEU A 207 9.83 25.16 24.14
N TRP A 208 8.57 25.58 23.96
CA TRP A 208 7.57 25.55 25.02
C TRP A 208 6.54 24.48 24.74
N PHE A 209 6.05 23.88 25.80
CA PHE A 209 5.04 22.86 25.77
C PHE A 209 3.82 23.30 26.58
N ASP A 210 2.64 23.13 25.99
CA ASP A 210 1.34 23.23 26.65
C ASP A 210 0.65 21.87 26.53
N GLU A 211 0.27 21.29 27.67
CA GLU A 211 -0.28 19.93 27.75
C GLU A 211 0.52 18.87 26.95
N GLY A 212 1.86 18.97 26.99
CA GLY A 212 2.77 18.05 26.29
C GLY A 212 2.88 18.29 24.77
N ARG A 213 2.26 19.34 24.24
CA ARG A 213 2.33 19.76 22.82
C ARG A 213 3.15 21.03 22.67
N ILE A 214 3.96 21.10 21.61
CA ILE A 214 4.78 22.26 21.31
C ILE A 214 3.89 23.45 20.99
N SER A 215 3.98 24.50 21.81
CA SER A 215 3.22 25.74 21.67
C SER A 215 4.05 26.89 21.12
N GLY A 216 5.38 26.79 21.16
CA GLY A 216 6.28 27.80 20.62
C GLY A 216 7.69 27.29 20.37
N ILE A 217 8.39 27.95 19.45
CA ILE A 217 9.79 27.70 19.10
C ILE A 217 10.49 29.06 18.96
N GLU A 218 11.55 29.30 19.73
CA GLU A 218 12.37 30.52 19.62
C GLU A 218 13.87 30.20 19.60
N GLN A 219 14.67 31.17 19.17
CA GLN A 219 16.12 31.10 19.34
C GLN A 219 16.50 31.30 20.82
N ALA A 220 17.46 30.51 21.30
CA ALA A 220 17.98 30.58 22.65
C ALA A 220 19.51 30.67 22.68
N GLU A 221 20.06 30.92 23.87
CA GLU A 221 21.50 30.80 24.12
C GLU A 221 21.88 29.32 24.35
N PRO A 222 23.02 28.85 23.79
CA PRO A 222 23.55 27.52 24.06
C PRO A 222 23.74 27.27 25.56
N GLN A 223 23.25 26.13 26.05
CA GLN A 223 23.42 25.76 27.48
C GLN A 223 24.67 24.94 27.75
N VAL A 224 25.22 24.30 26.72
CA VAL A 224 26.40 23.44 26.83
C VAL A 224 27.47 23.83 25.81
N GLY A 225 28.72 23.54 26.15
CA GLY A 225 29.87 23.76 25.27
C GLY A 225 30.10 22.62 24.26
N PRO A 226 31.11 22.77 23.39
CA PRO A 226 31.40 21.82 22.31
C PRO A 226 31.72 20.40 22.80
N GLU A 227 32.37 20.25 23.96
CA GLU A 227 32.73 18.93 24.52
C GLU A 227 31.50 18.06 24.79
N ILE A 228 30.40 18.63 25.27
CA ILE A 228 29.16 17.90 25.51
C ILE A 228 28.46 17.57 24.19
N LEU A 229 28.52 18.48 23.21
CA LEU A 229 27.95 18.23 21.88
C LEU A 229 28.69 17.11 21.15
N GLU A 230 30.02 17.04 21.27
CA GLU A 230 30.82 15.93 20.76
C GLU A 230 30.44 14.60 21.43
N GLN A 231 30.16 14.61 22.74
CA GLN A 231 29.67 13.42 23.45
C GLN A 231 28.27 13.00 22.96
N CYS A 232 27.34 13.95 22.76
CA CYS A 232 26.02 13.65 22.20
C CYS A 232 26.13 13.06 20.78
N ALA A 233 26.98 13.63 19.93
CA ALA A 233 27.22 13.13 18.58
C ALA A 233 27.85 11.73 18.59
N ALA A 234 28.82 11.49 19.48
CA ALA A 234 29.44 10.18 19.67
C ALA A 234 28.43 9.13 20.17
N ALA A 235 27.56 9.50 21.12
CA ALA A 235 26.50 8.62 21.62
C ALA A 235 25.49 8.26 20.52
N ALA A 236 25.09 9.22 19.69
CA ALA A 236 24.21 8.97 18.54
C ALA A 236 24.87 8.06 17.49
N ALA A 237 26.16 8.24 17.22
CA ALA A 237 26.93 7.36 16.34
C ALA A 237 27.03 5.93 16.91
N GLN A 238 27.39 5.80 18.19
CA GLN A 238 27.47 4.50 18.88
C GLN A 238 26.12 3.78 18.90
N ARG A 239 25.02 4.51 19.10
CA ARG A 239 23.66 3.94 19.04
C ARG A 239 23.37 3.37 17.64
N ARG A 240 23.67 4.12 16.58
CA ARG A 240 23.51 3.64 15.19
C ARG A 240 24.36 2.41 14.91
N GLU A 241 25.61 2.40 15.34
CA GLU A 241 26.50 1.24 15.21
C GLU A 241 25.96 0.02 15.97
N SER A 242 25.45 0.23 17.18
CA SER A 242 24.85 -0.86 17.99
C SER A 242 23.62 -1.47 17.32
N LEU A 243 22.75 -0.64 16.72
CA LEU A 243 21.58 -1.11 15.98
C LEU A 243 21.97 -1.83 14.68
N ALA A 244 23.02 -1.37 13.99
CA ALA A 244 23.57 -2.05 12.83
C ALA A 244 24.19 -3.41 13.19
N ALA A 245 24.94 -3.48 14.29
CA ALA A 245 25.51 -4.73 14.80
C ALA A 245 24.41 -5.72 15.21
N LEU A 246 23.34 -5.25 15.85
CA LEU A 246 22.16 -6.07 16.15
C LEU A 246 21.54 -6.61 14.87
N ARG A 247 21.35 -5.78 13.84
CA ARG A 247 20.83 -6.23 12.54
C ARG A 247 21.68 -7.31 11.89
N THR A 248 23.01 -7.22 11.98
CA THR A 248 23.91 -8.29 11.51
C THR A 248 23.75 -9.60 12.31
N GLU A 249 23.40 -9.53 13.59
CA GLU A 249 23.05 -10.73 14.35
C GLU A 249 21.70 -11.31 13.92
N ILE A 250 20.71 -10.44 13.67
CA ILE A 250 19.40 -10.83 13.13
C ILE A 250 19.54 -11.55 11.79
N GLU A 251 20.49 -11.18 10.94
CA GLU A 251 20.76 -11.92 9.69
C GLU A 251 21.09 -13.39 9.93
N ARG A 252 21.73 -13.74 11.05
CA ARG A 252 21.97 -15.15 11.41
C ARG A 252 20.69 -15.86 11.84
N VAL A 253 19.83 -15.18 12.58
CA VAL A 253 18.50 -15.69 12.97
C VAL A 253 17.65 -15.92 11.73
N ALA A 254 17.61 -14.94 10.83
CA ALA A 254 16.94 -15.00 9.54
C ALA A 254 17.42 -16.20 8.71
N ALA A 255 18.73 -16.40 8.59
CA ALA A 255 19.30 -17.52 7.85
C ALA A 255 18.91 -18.89 8.45
N ALA A 256 18.92 -19.00 9.78
CA ALA A 256 18.53 -20.23 10.47
C ALA A 256 17.04 -20.55 10.28
N GLU A 257 16.17 -19.55 10.41
CA GLU A 257 14.73 -19.70 10.18
C GLU A 257 14.41 -19.99 8.71
N ALA A 258 15.06 -19.30 7.77
CA ALA A 258 14.91 -19.54 6.34
C ALA A 258 15.29 -20.98 5.98
N ALA A 259 16.40 -21.50 6.53
CA ALA A 259 16.81 -22.88 6.34
C ALA A 259 15.79 -23.87 6.92
N ALA A 260 15.24 -23.59 8.10
CA ALA A 260 14.20 -24.43 8.71
C ALA A 260 12.91 -24.46 7.86
N GLN A 261 12.43 -23.29 7.39
CA GLN A 261 11.26 -23.21 6.51
C GLN A 261 11.49 -23.92 5.17
N ASN A 262 12.67 -23.77 4.57
CA ASN A 262 13.04 -24.48 3.34
C ASN A 262 13.03 -26.00 3.54
N ALA A 263 13.65 -26.49 4.62
CA ALA A 263 13.67 -27.91 4.93
C ALA A 263 12.25 -28.47 5.17
N GLN A 264 11.38 -27.72 5.84
CA GLN A 264 9.99 -28.10 6.02
C GLN A 264 9.26 -28.19 4.67
N ARG A 265 9.42 -27.20 3.79
CA ARG A 265 8.82 -27.22 2.43
C ARG A 265 9.29 -28.42 1.61
N GLU A 266 10.58 -28.78 1.70
CA GLU A 266 11.13 -29.96 1.04
C GLU A 266 10.55 -31.27 1.59
N GLN A 267 10.40 -31.38 2.91
CA GLN A 267 9.77 -32.54 3.55
C GLN A 267 8.30 -32.69 3.11
N GLU A 268 7.52 -31.61 3.17
CA GLU A 268 6.12 -31.63 2.72
C GLU A 268 6.00 -31.97 1.22
N ALA A 269 6.92 -31.48 0.38
CA ALA A 269 6.95 -31.82 -1.03
C ALA A 269 7.29 -33.30 -1.26
N ALA A 270 8.23 -33.86 -0.49
CA ALA A 270 8.58 -35.28 -0.54
C ALA A 270 7.43 -36.18 -0.07
N GLU A 271 6.73 -35.80 1.01
CA GLU A 271 5.54 -36.50 1.50
C GLU A 271 4.41 -36.48 0.48
N ARG A 272 4.13 -35.32 -0.14
CA ARG A 272 3.12 -35.22 -1.22
C ARG A 272 3.50 -36.06 -2.43
N ALA A 273 4.79 -36.13 -2.79
CA ALA A 273 5.27 -36.98 -3.87
C ALA A 273 5.14 -38.47 -3.55
N ALA A 274 5.44 -38.87 -2.32
CA ALA A 274 5.26 -40.24 -1.85
C ALA A 274 3.79 -40.65 -1.84
N ALA A 275 2.89 -39.81 -1.30
CA ALA A 275 1.44 -40.05 -1.32
C ALA A 275 0.89 -40.16 -2.74
N ARG A 276 1.39 -39.34 -3.68
CA ARG A 276 1.02 -39.45 -5.10
C ARG A 276 1.51 -40.76 -5.72
N ALA A 277 2.71 -41.21 -5.40
CA ALA A 277 3.26 -42.47 -5.89
C ALA A 277 2.50 -43.69 -5.32
N GLU A 278 2.09 -43.63 -4.05
CA GLU A 278 1.25 -44.65 -3.42
C GLU A 278 -0.13 -44.73 -4.09
N ALA A 279 -0.80 -43.59 -4.28
CA ALA A 279 -2.10 -43.54 -4.97
C ALA A 279 -2.00 -44.02 -6.43
N GLU A 280 -0.89 -43.75 -7.13
CA GLU A 280 -0.65 -44.27 -8.48
C GLU A 280 -0.42 -45.79 -8.48
N ALA A 281 0.30 -46.31 -7.48
CA ALA A 281 0.49 -47.75 -7.30
C ALA A 281 -0.83 -48.48 -6.98
N GLU A 282 -1.67 -47.91 -6.10
CA GLU A 282 -3.00 -48.45 -5.81
C GLU A 282 -3.89 -48.49 -7.06
N ARG A 283 -3.91 -47.40 -7.85
CA ARG A 283 -4.62 -47.38 -9.14
C ARG A 283 -4.08 -48.42 -10.12
N ALA A 284 -2.76 -48.63 -10.16
CA ALA A 284 -2.17 -49.66 -11.02
C ALA A 284 -2.59 -51.08 -10.59
N VAL A 285 -2.71 -51.34 -9.28
CA VAL A 285 -3.24 -52.61 -8.76
C VAL A 285 -4.72 -52.78 -9.11
N GLU A 286 -5.55 -51.74 -8.94
CA GLU A 286 -6.97 -51.76 -9.32
C GLU A 286 -7.16 -52.03 -10.82
N ILE A 287 -6.38 -51.37 -11.68
CA ILE A 287 -6.37 -51.61 -13.13
C ILE A 287 -5.96 -53.05 -13.45
N ALA A 288 -4.97 -53.61 -12.73
CA ALA A 288 -4.54 -54.98 -12.92
C ALA A 288 -5.56 -56.02 -12.43
N GLU A 289 -6.30 -55.73 -11.35
CA GLU A 289 -7.39 -56.59 -10.86
C GLU A 289 -8.60 -56.58 -11.81
N HIS A 290 -8.87 -55.44 -12.46
CA HIS A 290 -9.97 -55.30 -13.43
C HIS A 290 -9.53 -55.51 -14.88
N ALA A 291 -8.29 -55.98 -15.09
CA ALA A 291 -7.82 -56.38 -16.41
C ALA A 291 -8.68 -57.56 -16.91
N PRO A 292 -9.20 -57.53 -18.15
CA PRO A 292 -10.01 -58.62 -18.67
C PRO A 292 -9.18 -59.91 -18.63
N VAL A 293 -9.73 -60.94 -17.98
CA VAL A 293 -9.16 -62.29 -17.99
C VAL A 293 -9.07 -62.69 -19.46
N ALA A 294 -7.86 -62.87 -19.97
CA ALA A 294 -7.64 -63.41 -21.31
C ALA A 294 -8.48 -64.68 -21.44
N GLU A 295 -9.41 -64.69 -22.39
CA GLU A 295 -10.19 -65.88 -22.71
C GLU A 295 -9.20 -67.02 -22.95
N THR A 296 -9.13 -67.95 -22.01
CA THR A 296 -8.43 -69.21 -22.23
C THR A 296 -9.16 -69.86 -23.40
N GLU A 297 -8.51 -69.93 -24.56
CA GLU A 297 -9.00 -70.69 -25.71
C GLU A 297 -9.32 -72.11 -25.24
N VAL A 298 -10.62 -72.37 -25.05
CA VAL A 298 -11.11 -73.70 -24.76
C VAL A 298 -11.00 -74.48 -26.08
N PRO A 299 -10.28 -75.62 -26.14
CA PRO A 299 -10.11 -76.34 -27.39
C PRO A 299 -11.47 -76.77 -27.93
N GLY A 300 -11.90 -76.18 -29.06
CA GLY A 300 -13.14 -76.54 -29.76
C GLY A 300 -14.20 -75.44 -29.89
N VAL A 301 -13.93 -74.19 -29.51
CA VAL A 301 -14.84 -73.05 -29.77
C VAL A 301 -14.17 -72.09 -30.75
N GLU A 302 -14.69 -72.01 -31.98
CA GLU A 302 -14.31 -71.00 -32.97
C GLU A 302 -15.02 -69.67 -32.63
N SER A 303 -14.26 -68.62 -32.31
CA SER A 303 -14.82 -67.27 -32.12
C SER A 303 -15.31 -66.71 -33.45
N THR A 304 -16.53 -66.15 -33.45
CA THR A 304 -17.17 -65.57 -34.65
C THR A 304 -16.72 -64.13 -34.96
N GLU A 305 -15.69 -63.61 -34.30
CA GLU A 305 -15.25 -62.21 -34.45
C GLU A 305 -14.69 -61.83 -35.83
N ASN A 306 -14.44 -62.80 -36.72
CA ASN A 306 -13.97 -62.54 -38.08
C ASN A 306 -15.04 -62.77 -39.16
N LEU A 307 -16.34 -62.72 -38.83
CA LEU A 307 -17.42 -62.98 -39.80
C LEU A 307 -17.87 -61.76 -40.63
N TYR A 308 -17.37 -60.55 -40.36
CA TYR A 308 -17.69 -59.37 -41.15
C TYR A 308 -16.44 -58.73 -41.78
N PRO A 309 -16.39 -58.57 -43.12
CA PRO A 309 -15.37 -57.76 -43.78
C PRO A 309 -15.47 -56.29 -43.29
N ALA A 310 -14.32 -55.63 -43.13
CA ALA A 310 -14.20 -54.28 -42.57
C ALA A 310 -14.89 -53.15 -43.36
N ASP A 311 -15.58 -53.46 -44.46
CA ASP A 311 -16.15 -52.48 -45.39
C ASP A 311 -17.67 -52.28 -45.26
N GLU A 312 -18.34 -52.92 -44.28
CA GLU A 312 -19.77 -52.73 -44.02
C GLU A 312 -20.05 -52.48 -42.52
N ALA A 313 -19.50 -51.40 -41.97
CA ALA A 313 -20.05 -50.80 -40.75
C ALA A 313 -21.12 -49.76 -41.16
N PRO A 314 -22.43 -49.99 -40.91
CA PRO A 314 -23.51 -49.18 -41.49
C PRO A 314 -23.65 -47.75 -40.91
N PHE A 315 -22.74 -47.29 -40.06
CA PHE A 315 -22.85 -46.04 -39.31
C PHE A 315 -21.70 -45.04 -39.52
N ASP A 316 -20.67 -45.38 -40.30
CA ASP A 316 -19.52 -44.51 -40.61
C ASP A 316 -19.57 -43.97 -42.06
N GLN A 317 -20.74 -43.52 -42.51
CA GLN A 317 -20.84 -42.77 -43.78
C GLN A 317 -20.70 -41.27 -43.50
N GLU A 318 -19.80 -40.61 -44.24
CA GLU A 318 -19.71 -39.14 -44.22
C GLU A 318 -21.06 -38.52 -44.62
N PRO A 319 -21.53 -37.46 -43.92
CA PRO A 319 -22.83 -36.88 -44.18
C PRO A 319 -22.89 -36.31 -45.60
N ALA A 320 -23.94 -36.66 -46.36
CA ALA A 320 -24.12 -36.18 -47.72
C ALA A 320 -24.23 -34.64 -47.76
N GLU A 321 -23.57 -33.99 -48.73
CA GLU A 321 -23.38 -32.52 -48.85
C GLU A 321 -24.67 -31.67 -48.82
N HIS A 322 -25.86 -32.26 -48.94
CA HIS A 322 -27.14 -31.55 -48.98
C HIS A 322 -28.19 -32.15 -48.02
N ALA A 323 -27.82 -32.34 -46.75
CA ALA A 323 -28.79 -32.65 -45.70
C ALA A 323 -29.47 -31.37 -45.20
N GLU A 324 -30.77 -31.20 -45.47
CA GLU A 324 -31.57 -30.13 -44.86
C GLU A 324 -31.91 -30.48 -43.40
N PRO A 325 -31.69 -29.58 -42.42
CA PRO A 325 -31.94 -29.87 -41.01
C PRO A 325 -33.45 -29.96 -40.71
N GLY A 326 -33.88 -31.10 -40.17
CA GLY A 326 -35.25 -31.33 -39.75
C GLY A 326 -35.61 -30.55 -38.47
N LEU A 327 -36.81 -29.96 -38.45
CA LEU A 327 -37.36 -29.24 -37.30
C LEU A 327 -37.69 -30.21 -36.16
N VAL A 328 -36.96 -30.08 -35.04
CA VAL A 328 -37.23 -30.80 -33.79
C VAL A 328 -38.23 -29.99 -32.98
N THR A 329 -39.42 -30.56 -32.72
CA THR A 329 -40.35 -30.03 -31.73
C THR A 329 -40.21 -30.85 -30.45
N VAL A 330 -39.98 -30.18 -29.32
CA VAL A 330 -39.87 -30.81 -28.01
C VAL A 330 -41.23 -30.62 -27.32
N GLU A 331 -42.04 -31.66 -27.29
CA GLU A 331 -43.26 -31.69 -26.49
C GLU A 331 -42.89 -32.25 -25.11
N THR A 332 -42.96 -31.42 -24.07
CA THR A 332 -42.68 -31.81 -22.69
C THR A 332 -43.97 -32.33 -22.03
N LEU A 333 -43.94 -33.58 -21.58
CA LEU A 333 -44.99 -34.16 -20.73
C LEU A 333 -44.85 -33.63 -19.30
N PRO A 334 -45.93 -33.21 -18.63
CA PRO A 334 -45.87 -32.77 -17.24
C PRO A 334 -45.88 -33.99 -16.31
N GLY A 335 -44.86 -34.10 -15.46
CA GLY A 335 -44.81 -35.08 -14.38
C GLY A 335 -44.04 -34.49 -13.20
N GLU A 336 -44.78 -34.15 -12.15
CA GLU A 336 -44.29 -33.69 -10.86
C GLU A 336 -43.45 -34.78 -10.17
N TYR A 337 -42.29 -34.39 -9.65
CA TYR A 337 -41.64 -35.05 -8.52
C TYR A 337 -40.81 -34.02 -7.74
N GLU A 338 -41.30 -33.70 -6.54
CA GLU A 338 -40.54 -33.04 -5.48
C GLU A 338 -39.57 -34.05 -4.84
N ALA A 339 -38.31 -33.65 -4.67
CA ALA A 339 -37.45 -34.12 -3.59
C ALA A 339 -36.30 -33.11 -3.37
N GLU A 340 -36.08 -32.80 -2.10
CA GLU A 340 -35.31 -31.68 -1.56
C GLU A 340 -33.78 -31.77 -1.68
N GLU A 341 -33.18 -30.58 -1.67
CA GLU A 341 -31.87 -30.13 -1.17
C GLU A 341 -30.64 -31.07 -1.25
N THR A 342 -29.60 -30.59 -1.93
CA THR A 342 -28.40 -30.07 -1.24
C THR A 342 -27.67 -29.06 -2.12
N GLU A 343 -27.31 -27.93 -1.49
CA GLU A 343 -26.62 -26.79 -2.10
C GLU A 343 -25.22 -27.16 -2.62
N GLN A 344 -24.94 -26.83 -3.88
CA GLN A 344 -23.58 -26.60 -4.38
C GLN A 344 -23.53 -25.35 -5.26
N ALA A 345 -22.66 -24.44 -4.83
CA ALA A 345 -21.86 -23.49 -5.61
C ALA A 345 -22.55 -22.69 -6.73
N ARG A 346 -22.99 -21.46 -6.41
CA ARG A 346 -23.14 -20.40 -7.40
C ARG A 346 -21.86 -19.57 -7.48
N VAL A 347 -21.14 -19.77 -8.58
CA VAL A 347 -20.22 -18.78 -9.16
C VAL A 347 -21.09 -17.64 -9.71
N TYR A 348 -20.94 -16.43 -9.18
CA TYR A 348 -21.48 -15.22 -9.80
C TYR A 348 -20.33 -14.43 -10.43
N THR A 349 -20.35 -14.35 -11.76
CA THR A 349 -19.69 -13.30 -12.53
C THR A 349 -20.65 -12.13 -12.64
N ASP A 350 -20.22 -10.98 -12.10
CA ASP A 350 -20.93 -9.71 -12.12
C ASP A 350 -20.55 -8.93 -13.40
N GLU A 351 -21.51 -8.80 -14.31
CA GLU A 351 -21.54 -7.76 -15.34
C GLU A 351 -22.99 -7.30 -15.45
N SER A 352 -23.29 -6.06 -15.03
CA SER A 352 -24.29 -5.15 -15.59
C SER A 352 -24.98 -4.27 -14.53
N ILE A 353 -24.37 -3.14 -14.20
CA ILE A 353 -25.05 -1.86 -13.90
C ILE A 353 -24.96 -1.07 -15.23
N GLY A 354 -25.96 -0.44 -15.84
CA GLY A 354 -27.19 0.19 -15.39
C GLY A 354 -27.31 1.47 -16.23
N ALA A 355 -28.42 1.69 -16.93
CA ALA A 355 -28.76 2.98 -17.53
C ALA A 355 -30.28 3.07 -17.80
N GLU A 356 -30.90 3.92 -16.99
CA GLU A 356 -32.08 4.79 -17.13
C GLU A 356 -33.05 4.63 -18.33
N GLN A 357 -34.35 4.81 -18.04
CA GLN A 357 -35.20 5.92 -18.56
C GLN A 357 -36.63 5.88 -17.95
N PRO A 358 -37.39 6.99 -18.04
CA PRO A 358 -38.27 7.50 -16.97
C PRO A 358 -39.75 7.29 -17.25
N GLU A 359 -40.60 7.24 -16.22
CA GLU A 359 -42.02 7.58 -16.36
C GLU A 359 -42.60 8.29 -15.13
N TYR A 360 -43.53 9.16 -15.48
CA TYR A 360 -44.32 10.15 -14.77
C TYR A 360 -45.59 9.51 -14.21
N GLU A 361 -46.01 9.84 -12.98
CA GLU A 361 -47.43 10.06 -12.70
C GLU A 361 -47.65 10.81 -11.38
N THR A 362 -48.35 11.93 -11.51
CA THR A 362 -49.02 12.73 -10.48
C THR A 362 -50.07 11.94 -9.72
N VAL A 363 -50.37 12.31 -8.46
CA VAL A 363 -51.68 12.84 -7.99
C VAL A 363 -51.56 13.27 -6.50
N GLU A 364 -51.96 14.53 -6.26
CA GLU A 364 -52.70 15.14 -5.12
C GLU A 364 -52.91 14.35 -3.81
N ALA A 365 -53.12 14.94 -2.64
CA ALA A 365 -53.09 16.29 -2.05
C ALA A 365 -53.44 16.08 -0.57
N SER A 366 -53.01 16.97 0.31
CA SER A 366 -53.86 17.54 1.36
C SER A 366 -53.12 18.65 2.08
N ALA A 367 -53.68 19.84 1.93
CA ALA A 367 -53.34 21.06 2.62
C ALA A 367 -53.68 20.98 4.11
N GLU A 368 -52.99 21.77 4.94
CA GLU A 368 -53.70 22.65 5.87
C GLU A 368 -52.88 23.90 6.21
N TYR A 369 -53.61 25.01 6.25
CA TYR A 369 -53.24 26.40 6.47
C TYR A 369 -52.80 26.69 7.91
N ALA A 370 -51.94 27.72 8.07
CA ALA A 370 -52.22 28.81 9.02
C ALA A 370 -51.39 30.07 8.68
N GLU A 371 -52.14 31.11 8.31
CA GLU A 371 -51.81 32.54 8.13
C GLU A 371 -51.13 33.14 9.39
N GLU A 372 -50.03 33.90 9.28
CA GLU A 372 -49.91 35.37 9.06
C GLU A 372 -50.21 36.22 10.33
N PRO A 373 -49.99 37.56 10.41
CA PRO A 373 -48.94 38.45 9.85
C PRO A 373 -48.40 39.51 10.87
N VAL A 374 -47.58 40.47 10.38
CA VAL A 374 -47.77 41.96 10.49
C VAL A 374 -46.54 42.79 10.94
N ALA A 375 -46.18 43.72 10.03
CA ALA A 375 -45.69 45.12 10.18
C ALA A 375 -44.26 45.43 10.67
N ALA A 376 -43.62 46.52 10.25
CA ALA A 376 -43.79 47.49 9.14
C ALA A 376 -42.62 48.49 9.19
N GLU A 377 -42.03 48.78 8.02
CA GLU A 377 -41.69 50.13 7.48
C GLU A 377 -40.74 51.12 8.25
N PRO A 378 -40.39 52.30 7.67
CA PRO A 378 -39.64 52.55 6.41
C PRO A 378 -38.67 53.77 6.53
N VAL A 379 -37.86 54.10 5.50
CA VAL A 379 -37.50 55.48 5.05
C VAL A 379 -36.91 55.34 3.62
N ALA A 380 -37.65 55.64 2.54
CA ALA A 380 -37.77 56.91 1.78
C ALA A 380 -36.43 57.42 1.17
N GLU A 381 -36.31 57.96 -0.05
CA GLU A 381 -37.16 58.28 -1.20
C GLU A 381 -36.21 58.77 -2.35
N GLN A 382 -36.37 58.25 -3.58
CA GLN A 382 -36.46 58.96 -4.90
C GLN A 382 -35.41 60.02 -5.39
N PRO A 383 -35.43 60.47 -6.68
CA PRO A 383 -35.74 59.79 -7.96
C PRO A 383 -34.89 60.24 -9.21
N ALA A 384 -35.18 59.62 -10.37
CA ALA A 384 -35.19 60.15 -11.78
C ALA A 384 -33.85 60.56 -12.45
N GLU A 385 -33.58 60.43 -13.76
CA GLU A 385 -34.35 60.50 -15.03
C GLU A 385 -33.71 59.55 -16.09
N ALA A 386 -34.45 58.76 -16.89
CA ALA A 386 -34.85 58.99 -18.31
C ALA A 386 -33.70 59.53 -19.21
N GLU A 387 -33.33 58.95 -20.35
CA GLU A 387 -34.15 58.66 -21.54
C GLU A 387 -33.56 57.56 -22.46
N HIS A 388 -34.48 57.06 -23.28
CA HIS A 388 -34.46 56.03 -24.32
C HIS A 388 -33.76 56.48 -25.62
N TYR A 389 -33.14 55.57 -26.38
CA TYR A 389 -33.26 55.43 -27.85
C TYR A 389 -32.55 54.13 -28.32
N GLU A 390 -33.34 53.20 -28.86
CA GLU A 390 -32.90 52.13 -29.79
C GLU A 390 -32.37 52.80 -31.09
N GLU A 391 -31.46 52.24 -31.88
CA GLU A 391 -31.75 51.14 -32.82
C GLU A 391 -30.49 50.79 -33.68
N HIS A 392 -30.33 49.48 -33.96
CA HIS A 392 -29.62 48.74 -35.02
C HIS A 392 -28.19 49.10 -35.53
N ALA A 393 -27.27 48.11 -35.47
CA ALA A 393 -26.76 47.41 -36.67
C ALA A 393 -25.89 46.17 -36.30
N GLU A 394 -26.06 45.11 -37.09
CA GLU A 394 -25.46 43.78 -37.03
C GLU A 394 -23.92 43.75 -37.14
N TYR A 395 -23.26 42.78 -36.47
CA TYR A 395 -22.46 41.68 -37.05
C TYR A 395 -21.39 41.12 -36.09
N GLU A 396 -21.22 39.80 -36.20
CA GLU A 396 -20.11 38.91 -35.77
C GLU A 396 -20.11 38.33 -34.35
N GLU A 397 -20.48 37.03 -34.28
CA GLU A 397 -20.21 36.12 -33.17
C GLU A 397 -18.71 35.99 -32.92
N GLN A 398 -18.23 36.60 -31.84
CA GLN A 398 -17.02 36.17 -31.15
C GLN A 398 -17.42 35.70 -29.76
N HIS A 399 -17.16 34.42 -29.49
CA HIS A 399 -17.27 33.84 -28.17
C HIS A 399 -16.18 34.45 -27.28
N VAL A 400 -16.52 35.49 -26.53
CA VAL A 400 -15.66 36.12 -25.53
C VAL A 400 -16.01 35.50 -24.18
N GLU A 401 -15.02 34.95 -23.49
CA GLU A 401 -15.17 34.50 -22.09
C GLU A 401 -15.72 35.65 -21.23
N PRO A 402 -16.62 35.38 -20.26
CA PRO A 402 -17.22 36.43 -19.47
C PRO A 402 -16.14 37.20 -18.69
N ILE A 403 -16.01 38.48 -19.02
CA ILE A 403 -15.19 39.43 -18.26
C ILE A 403 -15.73 39.46 -16.83
N ARG A 404 -14.97 38.89 -15.89
CA ARG A 404 -15.25 38.99 -14.46
C ARG A 404 -15.23 40.47 -14.07
N ASN A 405 -16.32 40.96 -13.47
CA ASN A 405 -16.36 42.28 -12.84
C ASN A 405 -15.19 42.42 -11.85
N ALA A 406 -14.39 43.47 -12.02
CA ALA A 406 -13.30 43.82 -11.11
C ALA A 406 -13.90 44.23 -9.75
N GLY A 407 -13.99 43.26 -8.83
CA GLY A 407 -14.54 43.46 -7.49
C GLY A 407 -14.93 42.18 -6.74
N ALA A 408 -15.03 41.03 -7.41
CA ALA A 408 -15.26 39.76 -6.73
C ALA A 408 -13.92 39.11 -6.33
N ALA A 409 -13.75 38.81 -5.03
CA ALA A 409 -12.63 38.02 -4.54
C ALA A 409 -12.68 36.61 -5.16
N PRO A 410 -11.55 36.04 -5.60
CA PRO A 410 -11.52 34.69 -6.18
C PRO A 410 -11.92 33.65 -5.13
N ASP A 411 -12.73 32.69 -5.55
CA ASP A 411 -13.06 31.50 -4.76
C ASP A 411 -11.85 30.56 -4.76
N LEU A 412 -10.94 30.81 -3.83
CA LEU A 412 -9.69 30.06 -3.67
C LEU A 412 -9.95 28.57 -3.40
N GLN A 413 -11.11 28.23 -2.83
CA GLN A 413 -11.42 26.84 -2.48
C GLN A 413 -11.76 26.02 -3.72
N ALA A 414 -12.52 26.60 -4.66
CA ALA A 414 -12.79 25.99 -5.96
C ALA A 414 -11.52 25.83 -6.80
N GLU A 415 -10.60 26.81 -6.79
CA GLU A 415 -9.31 26.71 -7.49
C GLU A 415 -8.39 25.64 -6.87
N HIS A 416 -8.41 25.48 -5.55
CA HIS A 416 -7.66 24.42 -4.86
C HIS A 416 -8.21 23.01 -5.17
N GLU A 417 -9.53 22.85 -5.22
CA GLU A 417 -10.16 21.57 -5.58
C GLU A 417 -9.90 21.19 -7.04
N GLU A 418 -9.93 22.16 -7.95
CA GLU A 418 -9.62 21.94 -9.37
C GLU A 418 -8.13 21.61 -9.58
N ALA A 419 -7.23 22.25 -8.81
CA ALA A 419 -5.80 21.93 -8.82
C ALA A 419 -5.51 20.52 -8.28
N ALA A 420 -6.14 20.13 -7.16
CA ALA A 420 -5.99 18.80 -6.59
C ALA A 420 -6.50 17.71 -7.55
N ARG A 421 -7.60 17.99 -8.26
CA ARG A 421 -8.16 17.05 -9.24
C ARG A 421 -7.28 16.92 -10.50
N ARG A 422 -6.66 18.01 -10.96
CA ARG A 422 -5.66 17.97 -12.04
C ARG A 422 -4.40 17.20 -11.63
N GLU A 423 -3.94 17.35 -10.39
CA GLU A 423 -2.80 16.61 -9.86
C GLU A 423 -3.11 15.10 -9.74
N GLN A 424 -4.34 14.74 -9.35
CA GLN A 424 -4.82 13.35 -9.35
C GLN A 424 -4.91 12.75 -10.77
N GLU A 425 -5.41 13.51 -11.75
CA GLU A 425 -5.43 13.04 -13.16
C GLU A 425 -4.03 12.91 -13.76
N GLU A 426 -3.11 13.81 -13.41
CA GLU A 426 -1.73 13.78 -13.90
C GLU A 426 -0.93 12.63 -13.27
N THR A 427 -1.14 12.35 -11.97
CA THR A 427 -0.56 11.18 -11.30
C THR A 427 -1.10 9.87 -11.86
N ALA A 428 -2.41 9.76 -12.08
CA ALA A 428 -3.01 8.57 -12.71
C ALA A 428 -2.51 8.32 -14.14
N ARG A 429 -2.28 9.39 -14.93
CA ARG A 429 -1.69 9.28 -16.28
C ARG A 429 -0.23 8.83 -16.23
N ARG A 430 0.57 9.38 -15.31
CA ARG A 430 1.98 8.96 -15.12
C ARG A 430 2.09 7.51 -14.68
N GLU A 431 1.16 7.03 -13.85
CA GLU A 431 1.11 5.63 -13.41
C GLU A 431 0.68 4.67 -14.54
N ALA A 432 -0.18 5.13 -15.45
CA ALA A 432 -0.58 4.37 -16.65
C ALA A 432 0.52 4.30 -17.73
N GLU A 433 1.40 5.30 -17.82
CA GLU A 433 2.48 5.39 -18.80
C GLU A 433 3.78 4.68 -18.38
N GLN A 434 3.91 4.27 -17.11
CA GLN A 434 5.07 3.49 -16.68
C GLN A 434 5.12 2.11 -17.36
N PRO A 435 6.27 1.72 -17.97
CA PRO A 435 6.41 0.39 -18.57
C PRO A 435 6.31 -0.67 -17.47
N LYS A 436 5.23 -1.46 -17.51
CA LYS A 436 4.95 -2.52 -16.53
C LYS A 436 6.14 -3.50 -16.47
N LYS A 437 6.96 -3.43 -15.42
CA LYS A 437 8.01 -4.41 -15.07
C LYS A 437 7.35 -5.73 -14.63
N LYS A 438 6.67 -6.41 -15.56
CA LYS A 438 5.79 -7.58 -15.34
C LYS A 438 6.49 -8.85 -14.85
N GLY A 439 7.81 -8.87 -14.68
CA GLY A 439 8.55 -10.10 -14.36
C GLY A 439 8.87 -10.32 -12.88
N PHE A 440 9.21 -9.25 -12.15
CA PHE A 440 9.87 -9.41 -10.85
C PHE A 440 8.91 -9.43 -9.66
N PHE A 441 7.77 -8.75 -9.70
CA PHE A 441 6.87 -8.71 -8.55
C PHE A 441 5.73 -9.73 -8.60
N SER A 442 5.22 -10.07 -9.80
CA SER A 442 4.06 -10.97 -9.96
C SER A 442 4.33 -12.40 -9.47
N ARG A 443 5.55 -12.91 -9.66
CA ARG A 443 5.93 -14.24 -9.17
C ARG A 443 6.08 -14.31 -7.64
N PHE A 444 6.32 -13.18 -6.97
CA PHE A 444 6.66 -13.12 -5.55
C PHE A 444 5.49 -12.69 -4.66
N PHE A 445 4.60 -11.83 -5.17
CA PHE A 445 3.47 -11.29 -4.40
C PHE A 445 2.10 -11.82 -4.87
N GLY A 446 2.08 -12.78 -5.80
CA GLY A 446 0.85 -13.42 -6.27
C GLY A 446 -0.11 -12.44 -6.95
N LEU A 447 0.42 -11.60 -7.86
CA LEU A 447 -0.30 -10.64 -8.70
C LEU A 447 -0.65 -11.22 -10.07
#